data_AF-A0A072NI45-F1
#
_entry.id   AF-A0A072NI45-F1
#
_cell.length_a   1.000
_cell.length_b   1.000
_cell.length_c   1.000
_cell.angle_alpha   90.00
_cell.angle_beta   90.00
_cell.angle_gamma   90.00
#
_symmetry.space_group_name_H-M   'P 1'
#
loop_
_entity.id
_entity.type
_entity.pdbx_description
1 polymer ?
#
loop_
_entity_poly.entity_id
_entity_poly.type
_entity_poly.pdbx_seq_one_letter_code
_entity_poly.pdbx_strand_id
1 'polypeptide(L)'
;MKKMLWIILAFIFIAGCKENNVEAPSTTKEEKQALKQVSNNTKQKNAEFQKSPEINRAENLVRQYLELGDSPNTAVEFDHKAENGYVIHVYDVIKQVNQTEHSITRGWFLVTLEPENIKVLK
;
A
#
# COMPACT_ATOMS: atom_id res chain seq x y z
N MET A 1 -14.27 53.33 22.45
CA MET A 1 -14.05 53.25 23.91
C MET A 1 -14.42 51.84 24.32
N LYS A 2 -13.63 50.96 24.94
CA LYS A 2 -12.42 51.03 25.76
C LYS A 2 -11.52 49.85 25.36
N LYS A 3 -10.22 50.08 25.51
CA LYS A 3 -9.19 49.03 25.62
C LYS A 3 -9.50 48.18 26.85
N MET A 4 -9.26 46.86 26.82
CA MET A 4 -8.62 46.20 27.95
C MET A 4 -8.04 44.85 27.55
N LEU A 5 -6.74 44.93 27.25
CA LEU A 5 -5.77 43.87 27.39
C LEU A 5 -5.70 43.47 28.88
N TRP A 6 -5.89 42.20 29.19
CA TRP A 6 -5.36 41.58 30.41
C TRP A 6 -4.39 40.50 29.99
N ILE A 7 -3.16 40.68 30.47
CA ILE A 7 -2.00 39.80 30.32
C ILE A 7 -2.03 38.82 31.50
N ILE A 8 -1.31 37.70 31.34
CA ILE A 8 -0.75 36.81 32.38
C ILE A 8 -1.75 35.69 32.76
N LEU A 9 -1.47 34.41 32.56
CA LEU A 9 -0.36 33.68 33.17
C LEU A 9 -0.06 32.39 32.41
N ALA A 10 1.20 32.18 32.05
CA ALA A 10 1.69 30.88 31.63
C ALA A 10 1.62 29.91 32.83
N PHE A 11 0.77 28.89 32.72
CA PHE A 11 0.94 27.66 33.48
C PHE A 11 1.41 26.59 32.51
N ILE A 12 2.73 26.48 32.40
CA ILE A 12 3.37 25.21 32.05
C ILE A 12 3.13 24.30 33.25
N PHE A 13 2.01 23.58 33.24
CA PHE A 13 1.87 22.37 34.04
C PHE A 13 2.36 21.22 33.18
N ILE A 14 3.65 20.88 33.32
CA ILE A 14 4.10 19.51 33.14
C ILE A 14 3.58 18.75 34.35
N ALA A 15 2.28 18.48 34.37
CA ALA A 15 1.74 17.38 35.14
C ALA A 15 1.90 16.17 34.21
N GLY A 16 2.76 15.23 34.61
CA GLY A 16 2.97 14.01 33.86
C GLY A 16 1.65 13.42 33.40
N CYS A 17 1.63 12.92 32.16
CA CYS A 17 0.59 12.02 31.71
C CYS A 17 0.56 10.84 32.69
N LYS A 18 -0.22 10.97 33.75
CA LYS A 18 -0.80 9.84 34.44
C LYS A 18 -1.57 9.13 33.33
N GLU A 19 -1.19 7.90 33.03
CA GLU A 19 -1.98 7.01 32.20
C GLU A 19 -3.37 6.92 32.82
N ASN A 20 -4.24 7.81 32.39
CA ASN A 20 -5.66 7.61 32.51
C ASN A 20 -5.91 6.46 31.55
N ASN A 21 -5.99 5.27 32.12
CA ASN A 21 -6.39 4.04 31.45
C ASN A 21 -7.84 4.26 31.00
N VAL A 22 -8.00 5.02 29.92
CA VAL A 22 -9.22 5.05 29.15
C VAL A 22 -9.19 3.75 28.38
N GLU A 23 -9.65 2.72 29.07
CA GLU A 23 -9.95 1.43 28.48
C GLU A 23 -10.97 1.72 27.37
N ALA A 24 -10.46 1.83 26.14
CA ALA A 24 -11.30 1.83 24.97
C ALA A 24 -12.23 0.61 25.10
N PRO A 25 -13.54 0.77 24.87
CA PRO A 25 -14.49 -0.31 25.08
C PRO A 25 -13.97 -1.57 24.40
N SER A 26 -13.68 -2.58 25.22
CA SER A 26 -13.17 -3.87 24.79
C SER A 26 -14.11 -4.41 23.73
N THR A 27 -13.65 -4.42 22.49
CA THR A 27 -14.34 -5.02 21.35
C THR A 27 -14.75 -6.44 21.73
N THR A 28 -16.06 -6.69 21.73
CA THR A 28 -16.67 -7.96 22.15
C THR A 28 -16.11 -9.12 21.33
N LYS A 29 -16.21 -10.36 21.84
CA LYS A 29 -15.70 -11.55 21.14
C LYS A 29 -16.24 -11.69 19.71
N GLU A 30 -17.42 -11.12 19.42
CA GLU A 30 -17.98 -11.04 18.07
C GLU A 30 -17.17 -10.13 17.11
N GLU A 31 -16.58 -9.03 17.55
CA GLU A 31 -15.83 -8.10 16.69
C GLU A 31 -14.46 -8.68 16.28
N LYS A 32 -13.85 -9.47 17.19
CA LYS A 32 -12.63 -10.24 16.90
C LYS A 32 -12.89 -11.40 15.92
N GLN A 33 -14.12 -11.89 15.83
CA GLN A 33 -14.54 -12.87 14.82
C GLN A 33 -14.89 -12.20 13.48
N ALA A 34 -15.42 -10.98 13.48
CA ALA A 34 -15.60 -10.19 12.25
C ALA A 34 -14.26 -9.84 11.58
N LEU A 35 -13.21 -9.52 12.36
CA LEU A 35 -11.87 -9.28 11.80
C LEU A 35 -11.21 -10.55 11.23
N LYS A 36 -11.51 -11.73 11.78
CA LYS A 36 -11.04 -13.02 11.22
C LYS A 36 -11.74 -13.39 9.91
N GLN A 37 -12.99 -12.96 9.72
CA GLN A 37 -13.73 -13.19 8.47
C GLN A 37 -13.26 -12.25 7.33
N VAL A 38 -12.76 -11.05 7.65
CA VAL A 38 -12.13 -10.17 6.65
C VAL A 38 -10.68 -10.59 6.35
N SER A 39 -9.94 -11.11 7.33
CA SER A 39 -8.54 -11.50 7.14
C SER A 39 -8.34 -12.88 6.50
N ASN A 40 -9.35 -13.77 6.55
CA ASN A 40 -9.28 -15.10 5.92
C ASN A 40 -9.67 -15.09 4.43
N ASN A 41 -10.20 -13.99 3.89
CA ASN A 41 -10.58 -13.87 2.48
C ASN A 41 -9.50 -13.22 1.58
N THR A 42 -8.30 -12.95 2.10
CA THR A 42 -7.16 -12.48 1.28
C THR A 42 -5.94 -13.38 1.43
N LYS A 43 -6.16 -14.68 1.63
CA LYS A 43 -5.14 -15.73 1.49
C LYS A 43 -5.71 -16.98 0.81
N GLN A 44 -6.50 -16.78 -0.24
CA GLN A 44 -6.74 -17.81 -1.25
C GLN A 44 -6.71 -17.17 -2.64
N LYS A 45 -5.51 -17.02 -3.18
CA LYS A 45 -5.31 -16.94 -4.63
C LYS A 45 -4.23 -17.95 -5.05
N ASN A 46 -4.45 -19.21 -4.66
CA ASN A 46 -3.82 -20.38 -5.28
C ASN A 46 -4.81 -21.06 -6.23
N ALA A 47 -5.56 -20.25 -6.99
CA ALA A 47 -5.91 -20.63 -8.35
C ALA A 47 -4.85 -19.96 -9.19
N GLU A 48 -4.08 -20.73 -9.94
CA GLU A 48 -3.11 -20.24 -10.92
C GLU A 48 -3.87 -19.34 -11.90
N PHE A 49 -3.88 -18.03 -11.61
CA PHE A 49 -4.57 -17.05 -12.43
C PHE A 49 -3.80 -17.00 -13.74
N GLN A 50 -4.34 -17.67 -14.76
CA GLN A 50 -3.78 -17.56 -16.10
C GLN A 50 -3.96 -16.12 -16.56
N LYS A 51 -2.87 -15.35 -16.48
CA LYS A 51 -2.82 -13.97 -16.96
C LYS A 51 -3.14 -13.95 -18.44
N SER A 52 -3.99 -13.02 -18.87
CA SER A 52 -4.28 -12.84 -20.28
C SER A 52 -3.02 -12.39 -21.05
N PRO A 53 -2.92 -12.66 -22.36
CA PRO A 53 -1.79 -12.21 -23.17
C PRO A 53 -1.54 -10.70 -23.08
N GLU A 54 -2.59 -9.90 -22.94
CA GLU A 54 -2.51 -8.44 -22.78
C GLU A 54 -1.89 -8.03 -21.45
N ILE A 55 -2.20 -8.74 -20.37
CA ILE A 55 -1.57 -8.50 -19.06
C ILE A 55 -0.07 -8.80 -19.15
N ASN A 56 0.30 -9.94 -19.74
CA ASN A 56 1.72 -10.29 -19.92
C ASN A 56 2.45 -9.26 -20.80
N ARG A 57 1.80 -8.77 -21.85
CA ARG A 57 2.33 -7.69 -22.70
C ARG A 57 2.52 -6.40 -21.91
N ALA A 58 1.56 -6.00 -21.08
CA ALA A 58 1.67 -4.79 -20.26
C ALA A 58 2.80 -4.86 -19.23
N GLU A 59 2.95 -6.00 -18.54
CA GLU A 59 4.07 -6.24 -17.61
C GLU A 59 5.42 -6.19 -18.33
N ASN A 60 5.52 -6.81 -19.52
CA ASN A 60 6.73 -6.79 -20.33
C ASN A 60 7.11 -5.37 -20.80
N LEU A 61 6.13 -4.55 -21.19
CA LEU A 61 6.38 -3.16 -21.57
C LEU A 61 6.97 -2.36 -20.41
N VAL A 62 6.48 -2.55 -19.18
CA VAL A 62 7.03 -1.89 -17.99
C VAL A 62 8.44 -2.41 -17.66
N ARG A 63 8.69 -3.72 -17.80
CA ARG A 63 10.05 -4.29 -17.64
C ARG A 63 11.05 -3.69 -18.62
N GLN A 64 10.65 -3.53 -19.88
CA GLN A 64 11.49 -2.92 -20.91
C GLN A 64 11.71 -1.43 -20.65
N TYR A 65 10.65 -0.68 -20.33
CA TYR A 65 10.72 0.75 -20.04
C TYR A 65 11.65 1.08 -18.86
N LEU A 66 11.67 0.23 -17.83
CA LEU A 66 12.53 0.38 -16.66
C LEU A 66 13.89 -0.35 -16.80
N GLU A 67 14.18 -0.94 -17.97
CA GLU A 67 15.42 -1.67 -18.27
C GLU A 67 15.76 -2.74 -17.21
N LEU A 68 14.75 -3.43 -16.68
CA LEU A 68 14.92 -4.31 -15.50
C LEU A 68 15.59 -5.66 -15.82
N GLY A 69 15.62 -6.07 -17.09
CA GLY A 69 16.07 -7.40 -17.50
C GLY A 69 15.43 -8.51 -16.65
N ASP A 70 16.24 -9.47 -16.23
CA ASP A 70 15.85 -10.61 -15.41
C ASP A 70 16.01 -10.36 -13.90
N SER A 71 15.96 -9.10 -13.43
CA SER A 71 16.15 -8.74 -12.02
C SER A 71 15.27 -9.58 -11.09
N PRO A 72 15.83 -10.57 -10.37
CA PRO A 72 15.04 -11.61 -9.70
C PRO A 72 14.31 -11.09 -8.46
N ASN A 73 14.74 -9.94 -7.94
CA ASN A 73 14.19 -9.31 -6.76
C ASN A 73 13.23 -8.17 -7.11
N THR A 74 12.91 -7.93 -8.39
CA THR A 74 11.95 -6.90 -8.79
C THR A 74 10.71 -7.55 -9.41
N ALA A 75 9.60 -7.42 -8.71
CA ALA A 75 8.30 -7.83 -9.19
C ALA A 75 7.72 -6.72 -10.08
N VAL A 76 7.13 -7.13 -11.19
CA VAL A 76 6.37 -6.28 -12.12
C VAL A 76 5.06 -7.02 -12.34
N GLU A 77 4.01 -6.56 -11.67
CA GLU A 77 2.76 -7.31 -11.56
C GLU A 77 1.56 -6.44 -11.89
N PHE A 78 0.61 -7.02 -12.60
CA PHE A 78 -0.70 -6.44 -12.81
C PHE A 78 -1.43 -6.23 -11.47
N ASP A 79 -1.81 -4.99 -11.23
CA ASP A 79 -2.60 -4.57 -10.08
C ASP A 79 -4.09 -4.66 -10.44
N HIS A 80 -4.54 -3.82 -11.38
CA HIS A 80 -5.93 -3.81 -11.86
C HIS A 80 -6.07 -3.21 -13.26
N LYS A 81 -7.24 -3.42 -13.86
CA LYS A 81 -7.63 -2.79 -15.14
C LYS A 81 -8.20 -1.40 -14.86
N ALA A 82 -7.68 -0.39 -15.55
CA ALA A 82 -8.24 0.96 -15.58
C ALA A 82 -9.07 1.18 -16.85
N GLU A 83 -9.82 2.28 -16.91
CA GLU A 83 -10.69 2.63 -18.05
C GLU A 83 -9.93 2.57 -19.40
N ASN A 84 -8.68 3.07 -19.42
CA ASN A 84 -7.88 3.23 -20.63
C ASN A 84 -6.59 2.40 -20.64
N GLY A 85 -6.47 1.38 -19.79
CA GLY A 85 -5.23 0.61 -19.71
C GLY A 85 -5.14 -0.41 -18.59
N TYR A 86 -3.92 -0.86 -18.35
CA TYR A 86 -3.56 -1.79 -17.28
C TYR A 86 -2.67 -1.06 -16.29
N VAL A 87 -3.02 -1.11 -15.01
CA VAL A 87 -2.16 -0.59 -13.95
C VAL A 87 -1.22 -1.70 -13.50
N ILE A 88 0.07 -1.42 -13.61
CA ILE A 88 1.16 -2.33 -13.26
C ILE A 88 1.87 -1.76 -12.04
N HIS A 89 1.98 -2.56 -10.99
CA HIS A 89 2.74 -2.26 -9.78
C HIS A 89 4.15 -2.82 -9.91
N VAL A 90 5.14 -1.99 -9.62
CA VAL A 90 6.55 -2.40 -9.59
C VAL A 90 7.06 -2.26 -8.17
N TYR A 91 7.64 -3.32 -7.63
CA TYR A 91 8.21 -3.33 -6.29
C TYR A 91 9.40 -4.27 -6.18
N ASP A 92 10.30 -3.94 -5.28
CA ASP A 92 11.38 -4.85 -4.89
C ASP A 92 10.95 -5.75 -3.77
N VAL A 93 11.36 -7.01 -3.85
CA VAL A 93 11.22 -8.02 -2.82
C VAL A 93 12.56 -8.16 -2.11
N ILE A 94 12.57 -7.88 -0.82
CA ILE A 94 13.75 -7.98 0.04
C ILE A 94 13.57 -9.20 0.92
N LYS A 95 14.35 -10.24 0.63
CA LYS A 95 14.41 -11.46 1.44
C LYS A 95 15.67 -11.42 2.29
N GLN A 96 15.50 -11.27 3.61
CA GLN A 96 16.57 -11.53 4.56
C GLN A 96 16.39 -12.93 5.16
N VAL A 97 17.50 -13.68 5.29
CA VAL A 97 17.49 -15.02 5.88
C VAL A 97 16.90 -14.93 7.30
N ASN A 98 15.86 -15.71 7.58
CA ASN A 98 15.14 -15.77 8.86
C ASN A 98 14.32 -14.51 9.25
N GLN A 99 13.99 -13.65 8.30
CA GLN A 99 13.09 -12.52 8.54
C GLN A 99 11.83 -12.58 7.67
N THR A 100 10.85 -11.76 8.04
CA THR A 100 9.66 -11.52 7.23
C THR A 100 10.06 -10.88 5.90
N GLU A 101 9.44 -11.33 4.81
CA GLU A 101 9.61 -10.71 3.49
C GLU A 101 9.09 -9.28 3.53
N HIS A 102 9.92 -8.33 3.08
CA HIS A 102 9.54 -6.93 2.96
C HIS A 102 9.53 -6.54 1.49
N SER A 103 8.60 -5.68 1.10
CA SER A 103 8.58 -5.09 -0.23
C SER A 103 8.76 -3.57 -0.18
N ILE A 104 9.43 -3.03 -1.20
CA ILE A 104 9.57 -1.59 -1.41
C ILE A 104 8.96 -1.26 -2.76
N THR A 105 7.86 -0.52 -2.75
CA THR A 105 7.25 -0.07 -4.01
C THR A 105 8.16 0.92 -4.72
N ARG A 106 8.44 0.63 -6.00
CA ARG A 106 9.12 1.56 -6.91
C ARG A 106 8.14 2.52 -7.57
N GLY A 107 6.96 2.04 -7.95
CA GLY A 107 5.94 2.89 -8.54
C GLY A 107 4.77 2.12 -9.16
N TRP A 108 3.83 2.88 -9.70
CA TRP A 108 2.71 2.38 -10.49
C TRP A 108 2.70 2.99 -11.88
N PHE A 109 2.38 2.16 -12.87
CA PHE A 109 2.43 2.52 -14.29
C PHE A 109 1.09 2.18 -14.95
N LEU A 110 0.49 3.16 -15.62
CA LEU A 110 -0.64 2.93 -16.50
C LEU A 110 -0.12 2.62 -17.90
N VAL A 111 -0.47 1.44 -18.41
CA VAL A 111 -0.06 0.96 -19.74
C VAL A 111 -1.27 0.90 -20.67
N THR A 112 -1.20 1.64 -21.77
CA THR A 112 -2.08 1.50 -22.93
C THR A 112 -1.35 0.68 -23.99
N LEU A 113 -2.01 -0.28 -24.63
CA LEU A 113 -1.37 -1.19 -25.60
C LEU A 113 -1.51 -0.71 -27.06
N GLU A 114 -2.52 0.11 -27.35
CA GLU A 114 -2.87 0.55 -28.71
C GLU A 114 -3.39 2.02 -28.68
N PRO A 115 -2.54 3.02 -29.00
CA PRO A 115 -1.10 2.91 -29.19
C PRO A 115 -0.38 2.56 -27.87
N GLU A 116 0.81 1.95 -27.98
CA GLU A 116 1.65 1.68 -26.81
C GLU A 116 2.06 2.99 -26.13
N ASN A 117 1.71 3.13 -24.86
CA ASN A 117 2.07 4.27 -24.05
C ASN A 117 2.17 3.86 -22.57
N ILE A 118 3.15 4.42 -21.87
CA ILE A 118 3.37 4.20 -20.44
C ILE A 118 3.30 5.54 -19.73
N LYS A 119 2.42 5.66 -18.75
CA LYS A 119 2.31 6.82 -17.87
C LYS A 119 2.65 6.42 -16.44
N VAL A 120 3.64 7.09 -15.85
CA VAL A 120 3.95 6.95 -14.42
C VAL A 120 2.84 7.60 -13.61
N LEU A 121 2.32 6.88 -12.62
CA LEU A 121 1.26 7.37 -11.73
C LEU A 121 1.80 7.85 -10.38
N LYS A 122 2.83 7.17 -9.86
CA LYS A 122 3.47 7.47 -8.58
C LYS A 122 4.90 6.96 -8.57
#